data_AF-A0A944LSG4-F1
#
_entry.id   AF-A0A944LSG4-F1
#
_cell.length_a   1.000
_cell.length_b   1.000
_cell.length_c   1.000
_cell.angle_alpha   90.00
_cell.angle_beta   90.00
_cell.angle_gamma   90.00
#
_symmetry.space_group_name_H-M   'P 1'
#
loop_
_entity.id
_entity.type
_entity.pdbx_description
1 polymer ?
#
loop_
_entity_poly.entity_id
_entity_poly.type
_entity_poly.pdbx_seq_one_letter_code
_entity_poly.pdbx_strand_id
1 'polypeptide(L)'
;MVNIALLASPGVGSRLVREQLLRALPDMGLHDVDDELIRQEHLWLNARLRSVPAQARSIRSLIEGLTRDALLNYWNEAYQGIIDHIVQNKVNTNVVSFHPSYYSSRRSEFYSTLAFPISQRDDLRFSHIILLIDDIYDIQRRLGGKNDIFDLKKRLDRHLLSQRLDVYQAAKGELPDHMGETWESFRSENLNAVLSDIATWRRFDMVQAELLARAHDCKLTVLGVKHPFRSLVELIKDPNNSKTAYLSHPISRPRRAVLAGTVADWPEVVLSSNRLGDRLASEGVDLVMPTSIDEFRIMPAPDETRPYERPYRLGKRWPDLSPTGAIVPNESPADLAVLPDLLTELKLGTHARGLEKMIIGEVPFRDHFLVSNTDSFFVYRPLFGVKTSESTKERGGSFSGGVQAEIDHWVDSWDSQSFGTRKRRALFTHCLSDIEEIGWLWAGNQPQNINERKLHVRGVEQALRSHLREEYGLKRFDIENVLQGEPLREDMLDAAVMDASHDAGELRVQAYETAGKSYLVQYLSGGIERQDVLDSGDVGIFLVDGEELFDNDLRECAAFLRGESSWPTLLLDQGGVLERGLGVAAIGEWVEGLLAPS
;
A
#
# COMPACT_ATOMS: atom_id res chain seq x y z
N MET A 1 1.90 31.80 -0.42
CA MET A 1 2.77 31.06 -1.35
C MET A 1 2.72 29.61 -0.93
N VAL A 2 2.46 28.72 -1.88
CA VAL A 2 2.43 27.28 -1.68
C VAL A 2 3.73 26.74 -2.27
N ASN A 3 4.52 26.04 -1.48
CA ASN A 3 5.78 25.44 -1.94
C ASN A 3 5.66 23.93 -1.79
N ILE A 4 5.92 23.20 -2.87
CA ILE A 4 5.78 21.75 -2.90
C ILE A 4 7.12 21.16 -3.29
N ALA A 5 7.57 20.15 -2.56
CA ALA A 5 8.69 19.32 -2.99
C ALA A 5 8.16 18.15 -3.81
N LEU A 6 8.51 18.09 -5.09
CA LEU A 6 8.22 16.94 -5.96
C LEU A 6 9.44 16.04 -6.03
N LEU A 7 9.45 15.04 -5.17
CA LEU A 7 10.50 14.05 -5.09
C LEU A 7 10.24 12.94 -6.09
N ALA A 8 11.29 12.39 -6.68
CA ALA A 8 11.19 11.25 -7.59
C ALA A 8 12.33 10.28 -7.32
N SER A 9 12.08 8.97 -7.29
CA SER A 9 13.18 8.01 -7.41
C SER A 9 13.75 8.04 -8.84
N PRO A 10 15.06 7.85 -9.05
CA PRO A 10 15.57 7.76 -10.41
C PRO A 10 14.97 6.59 -11.19
N GLY A 11 14.77 6.80 -12.48
CA GLY A 11 14.10 5.83 -13.34
C GLY A 11 12.58 5.90 -13.32
N VAL A 12 11.93 6.71 -12.47
CA VAL A 12 10.45 6.82 -12.47
C VAL A 12 9.88 7.67 -13.61
N GLY A 13 10.73 8.32 -14.44
CA GLY A 13 10.28 9.16 -15.55
C GLY A 13 10.02 10.63 -15.18
N SER A 14 10.71 11.16 -14.16
CA SER A 14 10.52 12.53 -13.64
C SER A 14 10.50 13.63 -14.70
N ARG A 15 11.35 13.56 -15.72
CA ARG A 15 11.36 14.54 -16.83
C ARG A 15 10.02 14.60 -17.56
N LEU A 16 9.43 13.45 -17.90
CA LEU A 16 8.13 13.40 -18.58
C LEU A 16 7.04 14.02 -17.69
N VAL A 17 7.09 13.71 -16.39
CA VAL A 17 6.15 14.26 -15.40
C VAL A 17 6.24 15.79 -15.36
N ARG A 18 7.46 16.35 -15.31
CA ARG A 18 7.68 17.79 -15.36
C ARG A 18 7.12 18.44 -16.62
N GLU A 19 7.36 17.83 -17.78
CA GLU A 19 6.83 18.30 -19.08
C GLU A 19 5.30 18.24 -19.15
N GLN A 20 4.66 17.26 -18.50
CA GLN A 20 3.20 17.18 -18.38
C GLN A 20 2.65 18.21 -17.39
N LEU A 21 3.32 18.42 -16.26
CA LEU A 21 2.93 19.42 -15.26
C LEU A 21 2.98 20.84 -15.81
N LEU A 22 4.04 21.22 -16.54
CA LEU A 22 4.14 22.53 -17.20
C LEU A 22 3.00 22.76 -18.21
N ARG A 23 2.52 21.69 -18.85
CA ARG A 23 1.37 21.76 -19.76
C ARG A 23 0.05 21.90 -19.02
N ALA A 24 -0.12 21.18 -17.91
CA ALA A 24 -1.36 21.17 -17.12
C ALA A 24 -1.50 22.39 -16.19
N LEU A 25 -0.38 22.97 -15.75
CA LEU A 25 -0.28 24.04 -14.76
C LEU A 25 0.71 25.13 -15.25
N PRO A 26 0.36 25.88 -16.30
CA PRO A 26 1.28 26.84 -16.92
C PRO A 26 1.69 28.01 -16.01
N ASP A 27 0.88 28.33 -14.99
CA ASP A 27 1.14 29.44 -14.06
C ASP A 27 1.99 29.04 -12.85
N MET A 28 2.41 27.77 -12.77
CA MET A 28 3.21 27.23 -11.68
C MET A 28 4.70 27.47 -11.90
N GLY A 29 5.43 27.87 -10.86
CA GLY A 29 6.88 27.91 -10.89
C GLY A 29 7.45 26.51 -10.71
N LEU A 30 7.92 25.86 -11.78
CA LEU A 30 8.59 24.56 -11.70
C LEU A 30 10.11 24.72 -11.74
N HIS A 31 10.77 24.34 -10.66
CA HIS A 31 12.23 24.45 -10.49
C HIS A 31 12.81 23.06 -10.30
N ASP A 32 13.78 22.65 -11.12
CA ASP A 32 14.41 21.34 -11.02
C ASP A 32 15.89 21.48 -10.65
N VAL A 33 16.27 20.87 -9.52
CA VAL A 33 17.62 21.02 -8.96
C VAL A 33 18.66 20.34 -9.84
N ASP A 34 18.32 19.22 -10.48
CA ASP A 34 19.25 18.52 -11.39
C ASP A 34 19.52 19.34 -12.65
N ASP A 35 18.47 19.92 -13.24
CA ASP A 35 18.60 20.78 -14.41
C ASP A 35 19.43 22.03 -14.08
N GLU A 36 19.25 22.63 -12.90
CA GLU A 36 20.06 23.76 -12.44
C GLU A 36 21.52 23.38 -12.18
N LEU A 37 21.75 22.23 -11.54
CA LEU A 37 23.09 21.70 -11.32
C LEU A 37 23.82 21.44 -12.64
N ILE A 38 23.15 20.85 -13.64
CA ILE A 38 23.75 20.56 -14.96
C ILE A 38 24.14 21.85 -15.70
N ARG A 39 23.43 22.97 -15.50
CA ARG A 39 23.72 24.26 -16.16
C ARG A 39 24.97 24.97 -15.63
N GLN A 40 25.50 24.56 -14.49
CA GLN A 40 26.69 25.19 -13.90
C GLN A 40 27.96 24.86 -14.72
N GLU A 41 28.34 25.75 -15.65
CA GLU A 41 29.44 25.50 -16.60
C GLU A 41 30.79 25.21 -15.93
N HIS A 42 31.04 25.77 -14.75
CA HIS A 42 32.29 25.56 -14.02
C HIS A 42 32.48 24.10 -13.56
N LEU A 43 31.40 23.33 -13.35
CA LEU A 43 31.47 21.90 -13.02
C LEU A 43 32.15 21.10 -14.13
N TRP A 44 31.83 21.44 -15.37
CA TRP A 44 32.33 20.75 -16.56
C TRP A 44 33.78 21.10 -16.89
N LEU A 45 34.39 22.05 -16.17
CA LEU A 45 35.83 22.32 -16.22
C LEU A 45 36.67 21.32 -15.43
N ASN A 46 36.03 20.55 -14.52
CA ASN A 46 36.67 19.49 -13.75
C ASN A 46 37.34 18.47 -14.69
N ALA A 47 38.58 18.08 -14.39
CA ALA A 47 39.37 17.19 -15.24
C ALA A 47 38.67 15.85 -15.56
N ARG A 48 37.82 15.34 -14.65
CA ARG A 48 37.08 14.08 -14.84
C ARG A 48 35.81 14.24 -15.69
N LEU A 49 35.29 15.46 -15.80
CA LEU A 49 34.05 15.77 -16.52
C LEU A 49 34.29 16.46 -17.87
N ARG A 50 35.49 17.03 -18.07
CA ARG A 50 35.85 17.80 -19.28
C ARG A 50 35.68 17.02 -20.58
N SER A 51 35.80 15.70 -20.53
CA SER A 51 35.63 14.82 -21.69
C SER A 51 34.17 14.49 -22.02
N VAL A 52 33.21 14.84 -21.15
CA VAL A 52 31.78 14.58 -21.37
C VAL A 52 31.24 15.60 -22.38
N PRO A 53 30.79 15.17 -23.57
CA PRO A 53 30.21 16.09 -24.56
C PRO A 53 28.98 16.81 -24.02
N ALA A 54 28.73 18.05 -24.47
CA ALA A 54 27.62 18.88 -23.98
C ALA A 54 26.26 18.16 -24.05
N GLN A 55 26.00 17.45 -25.14
CA GLN A 55 24.77 16.66 -25.35
C GLN A 55 24.64 15.41 -24.47
N ALA A 56 25.73 14.97 -23.84
CA ALA A 56 25.78 13.81 -22.95
C ALA A 56 25.92 14.23 -21.46
N ARG A 57 25.92 15.54 -21.18
CA ARG A 57 25.90 16.07 -19.82
C ARG A 57 24.60 15.63 -19.13
N SER A 58 24.74 14.98 -17.98
CA SER A 58 23.62 14.46 -17.20
C SER A 58 24.00 14.40 -15.73
N ILE A 59 23.00 14.29 -14.85
CA ILE A 59 23.22 14.09 -13.42
C ILE A 59 24.08 12.84 -13.15
N ARG A 60 23.90 11.80 -13.97
CA ARG A 60 24.69 10.57 -13.90
C ARG A 60 26.17 10.81 -14.16
N SER A 61 26.51 11.65 -15.15
CA SER A 61 27.90 12.00 -15.44
C SER A 61 28.56 12.69 -14.22
N LEU A 62 27.80 13.55 -13.52
CA LEU A 62 28.25 14.21 -12.29
C LEU A 62 28.46 13.19 -11.16
N ILE A 63 27.48 12.31 -10.90
CA ILE A 63 27.54 11.23 -9.91
C ILE A 63 28.79 10.36 -10.11
N GLU A 64 29.05 9.95 -11.34
CA GLU A 64 30.16 9.03 -11.67
C GLU A 64 31.52 9.74 -11.71
N GLY A 65 31.54 11.04 -12.05
CA GLY A 65 32.77 11.83 -12.20
C GLY A 65 33.26 12.51 -10.92
N LEU A 66 32.36 12.92 -10.03
CA LEU A 66 32.67 13.66 -8.79
C LEU A 66 32.77 12.73 -7.57
N THR A 67 33.42 13.23 -6.51
CA THR A 67 33.31 12.62 -5.18
C THR A 67 31.95 12.97 -4.57
N ARG A 68 31.51 12.18 -3.58
CA ARG A 68 30.25 12.44 -2.85
C ARG A 68 30.18 13.88 -2.33
N ASP A 69 31.21 14.32 -1.59
CA ASP A 69 31.21 15.65 -0.97
C ASP A 69 31.17 16.78 -2.00
N ALA A 70 31.91 16.63 -3.11
CA ALA A 70 31.89 17.61 -4.18
C ALA A 70 30.51 17.69 -4.85
N LEU A 71 29.90 16.55 -5.18
CA LEU A 71 28.55 16.52 -5.76
C LEU A 71 27.54 17.20 -4.84
N LEU A 72 27.54 16.87 -3.54
CA LEU A 72 26.59 17.43 -2.58
C LEU A 72 26.80 18.93 -2.36
N ASN A 73 28.05 19.43 -2.38
CA ASN A 73 28.31 20.86 -2.31
C ASN A 73 27.69 21.62 -3.50
N TYR A 74 27.94 21.14 -4.73
CA TYR A 74 27.35 21.77 -5.91
C TYR A 74 25.83 21.63 -5.97
N TRP A 75 25.30 20.49 -5.51
CA TRP A 75 23.87 20.29 -5.37
C TRP A 75 23.25 21.33 -4.42
N ASN A 76 23.88 21.56 -3.27
CA ASN A 76 23.42 22.58 -2.30
C ASN A 76 23.47 24.00 -2.90
N GLU A 77 24.50 24.31 -3.70
CA GLU A 77 24.58 25.59 -4.42
C GLU A 77 23.45 25.75 -5.43
N ALA A 78 23.15 24.70 -6.22
CA ALA A 78 22.04 24.70 -7.18
C ALA A 78 20.68 24.87 -6.47
N TYR A 79 20.47 24.11 -5.39
CA TYR A 79 19.27 24.21 -4.57
C TYR A 79 19.12 25.63 -4.01
N GLN A 80 20.19 26.21 -3.44
CA GLN A 80 20.13 27.56 -2.89
C GLN A 80 19.80 28.61 -3.95
N GLY A 81 20.36 28.50 -5.16
CA GLY A 81 20.03 29.38 -6.27
C GLY A 81 18.53 29.35 -6.62
N ILE A 82 17.91 28.17 -6.56
CA ILE A 82 16.45 28.00 -6.73
C ILE A 82 15.68 28.68 -5.60
N ILE A 83 16.09 28.49 -4.34
CA ILE A 83 15.44 29.13 -3.18
C ILE A 83 15.47 30.67 -3.33
N ASP A 84 16.64 31.23 -3.62
CA ASP A 84 16.81 32.67 -3.80
C ASP A 84 15.90 33.19 -4.92
N HIS A 85 15.79 32.44 -6.02
CA HIS A 85 14.90 32.76 -7.13
C HIS A 85 13.42 32.72 -6.75
N ILE A 86 12.98 31.73 -5.98
CA ILE A 86 11.58 31.61 -5.51
C ILE A 86 11.21 32.79 -4.61
N VAL A 87 12.08 33.11 -3.65
CA VAL A 87 11.90 34.23 -2.71
C VAL A 87 11.77 35.56 -3.45
N GLN A 88 12.53 35.75 -4.54
CA GLN A 88 12.51 36.97 -5.34
C GLN A 88 11.27 37.10 -6.24
N ASN A 89 10.83 36.03 -6.91
CA ASN A 89 9.81 36.11 -7.96
C ASN A 89 8.36 35.99 -7.47
N LYS A 90 8.13 35.59 -6.21
CA LYS A 90 6.81 35.59 -5.56
C LYS A 90 5.68 34.91 -6.33
N VAL A 91 5.97 33.83 -7.05
CA VAL A 91 4.95 32.99 -7.71
C VAL A 91 4.03 32.36 -6.66
N ASN A 92 2.73 32.23 -6.95
CA ASN A 92 1.74 31.72 -5.98
C ASN A 92 2.01 30.27 -5.56
N THR A 93 2.34 29.40 -6.52
CA THR A 93 2.65 27.98 -6.32
C THR A 93 4.00 27.67 -6.96
N ASN A 94 4.93 27.17 -6.15
CA ASN A 94 6.25 26.72 -6.60
C ASN A 94 6.38 25.21 -6.34
N VAL A 95 6.85 24.48 -7.34
CA VAL A 95 7.24 23.08 -7.22
C VAL A 95 8.75 23.00 -7.38
N VAL A 96 9.42 22.46 -6.37
CA VAL A 96 10.87 22.17 -6.39
C VAL A 96 11.02 20.67 -6.60
N SER A 97 11.53 20.28 -7.77
CA SER A 97 11.74 18.90 -8.19
C SER A 97 13.19 18.47 -7.97
N PHE A 98 13.39 17.32 -7.33
CA PHE A 98 14.72 16.71 -7.16
C PHE A 98 14.64 15.24 -6.75
N HIS A 99 15.78 14.55 -6.83
CA HIS A 99 15.94 13.20 -6.31
C HIS A 99 16.33 13.23 -4.81
N PRO A 100 15.64 12.50 -3.91
CA PRO A 100 16.01 12.44 -2.48
C PRO A 100 17.37 11.78 -2.26
N SER A 101 17.75 10.91 -3.19
CA SER A 101 19.06 10.29 -3.20
C SER A 101 19.54 9.92 -4.59
N TYR A 102 20.85 9.73 -4.70
CA TYR A 102 21.52 9.25 -5.90
C TYR A 102 22.22 7.92 -5.63
N TYR A 103 22.37 7.09 -6.66
CA TYR A 103 23.14 5.85 -6.61
C TYR A 103 24.31 5.89 -7.61
N SER A 104 25.50 5.52 -7.14
CA SER A 104 26.70 5.41 -7.97
C SER A 104 26.98 3.95 -8.31
N SER A 105 26.74 3.56 -9.57
CA SER A 105 26.92 2.18 -10.06
C SER A 105 28.39 1.72 -10.05
N ARG A 106 29.32 2.67 -10.13
CA ARG A 106 30.75 2.41 -10.06
C ARG A 106 31.21 2.09 -8.65
N ARG A 107 30.64 2.77 -7.65
CA ARG A 107 31.08 2.71 -6.25
C ARG A 107 30.12 1.92 -5.36
N SER A 108 28.96 1.54 -5.89
CA SER A 108 27.87 0.84 -5.19
C SER A 108 27.48 1.55 -3.89
N GLU A 109 27.29 2.86 -3.96
CA GLU A 109 26.97 3.71 -2.80
C GLU A 109 25.80 4.66 -3.07
N PHE A 110 25.06 4.97 -2.01
CA PHE A 110 23.94 5.91 -2.01
C PHE A 110 24.35 7.26 -1.44
N TYR A 111 23.88 8.35 -2.06
CA TYR A 111 24.03 9.71 -1.57
C TYR A 111 22.66 10.28 -1.23
N SER A 112 22.40 10.62 0.03
CA SER A 112 21.26 11.47 0.36
C SER A 112 21.55 12.90 -0.07
N THR A 113 20.60 13.53 -0.76
CA THR A 113 20.61 14.98 -1.04
C THR A 113 20.06 15.79 0.13
N LEU A 114 19.41 15.14 1.10
CA LEU A 114 18.81 15.75 2.28
C LEU A 114 19.81 15.99 3.41
N ALA A 115 20.96 16.59 3.08
CA ALA A 115 21.90 17.05 4.09
C ALA A 115 21.29 18.19 4.96
N PHE A 116 22.00 18.55 6.03
CA PHE A 116 21.65 19.60 7.01
C PHE A 116 21.11 20.94 6.46
N PRO A 117 21.44 21.43 5.24
CA PRO A 117 20.95 22.73 4.76
C PRO A 117 19.44 22.80 4.49
N ILE A 118 18.81 21.71 4.04
CA ILE A 118 17.38 21.72 3.64
C ILE A 118 16.48 21.82 4.88
N SER A 119 16.90 21.23 6.00
CA SER A 119 16.10 21.14 7.22
C SER A 119 16.18 22.36 8.16
N GLN A 120 17.04 23.34 7.90
CA GLN A 120 17.31 24.44 8.84
C GLN A 120 17.06 25.87 8.32
N ARG A 121 16.73 26.08 7.05
CA ARG A 121 16.53 27.44 6.53
C ARG A 121 15.07 27.86 6.58
N ASP A 122 14.80 28.94 7.32
CA ASP A 122 13.47 29.55 7.51
C ASP A 122 12.86 30.12 6.21
N ASP A 123 13.67 30.30 5.16
CA ASP A 123 13.26 31.05 3.97
C ASP A 123 12.32 30.29 3.01
N LEU A 124 12.36 28.94 3.03
CA LEU A 124 11.43 28.11 2.25
C LEU A 124 10.83 27.00 3.13
N ARG A 125 9.55 27.16 3.46
CA ARG A 125 8.75 26.08 4.06
C ARG A 125 7.93 25.39 2.99
N PHE A 126 8.12 24.07 2.84
CA PHE A 126 7.23 23.24 2.04
C PHE A 126 5.89 23.05 2.78
N SER A 127 4.79 23.17 2.05
CA SER A 127 3.45 22.83 2.53
C SER A 127 3.09 21.37 2.27
N HIS A 128 3.76 20.75 1.30
CA HIS A 128 3.52 19.36 0.90
C HIS A 128 4.77 18.78 0.23
N ILE A 129 5.03 17.52 0.50
CA ILE A 129 6.02 16.69 -0.17
C ILE A 129 5.29 15.57 -0.91
N ILE A 130 5.55 15.45 -2.20
CA ILE A 130 5.01 14.39 -3.04
C ILE A 130 6.18 13.53 -3.50
N LEU A 131 6.19 12.25 -3.17
CA LEU A 131 7.20 11.30 -3.62
C LEU A 131 6.63 10.41 -4.71
N LEU A 132 7.24 10.46 -5.89
CA LEU A 132 6.97 9.58 -7.01
C LEU A 132 7.88 8.35 -6.94
N ILE A 133 7.27 7.17 -6.90
CA ILE A 133 7.95 5.88 -6.92
C ILE A 133 7.40 5.00 -8.04
N ASP A 134 8.12 3.93 -8.35
CA ASP A 134 7.70 2.96 -9.34
C ASP A 134 8.10 1.55 -8.89
N ASP A 135 7.62 0.57 -9.63
CA ASP A 135 7.94 -0.84 -9.45
C ASP A 135 9.40 -1.13 -9.83
N ILE A 136 10.08 -1.96 -9.02
CA ILE A 136 11.49 -2.31 -9.24
C ILE A 136 11.80 -2.88 -10.62
N TYR A 137 10.86 -3.59 -11.26
CA TYR A 137 11.07 -4.17 -12.59
C TYR A 137 11.03 -3.08 -13.67
N ASP A 138 10.10 -2.12 -13.55
CA ASP A 138 10.00 -1.00 -14.47
C ASP A 138 11.21 -0.05 -14.35
N ILE A 139 11.70 0.17 -13.11
CA ILE A 139 12.95 0.92 -12.87
C ILE A 139 14.15 0.17 -13.47
N GLN A 140 14.27 -1.14 -13.24
CA GLN A 140 15.34 -1.96 -13.81
C GLN A 140 15.31 -1.91 -15.34
N ARG A 141 14.14 -1.98 -15.97
CA ARG A 141 14.01 -1.91 -17.43
C ARG A 141 14.49 -0.55 -17.97
N ARG A 142 14.12 0.55 -17.32
CA ARG A 142 14.49 1.91 -17.78
C ARG A 142 15.96 2.23 -17.53
N LEU A 143 16.52 1.78 -16.41
CA LEU A 143 17.90 2.06 -16.00
C LEU A 143 18.88 0.92 -16.32
N GLY A 144 18.41 -0.16 -16.94
CA GLY A 144 19.19 -1.36 -17.28
C GLY A 144 19.71 -1.40 -18.71
N GLY A 145 19.50 -0.31 -19.47
CA GLY A 145 19.97 -0.17 -20.85
C GLY A 145 21.49 -0.29 -20.97
N LYS A 146 21.97 -0.47 -22.21
CA LYS A 146 23.41 -0.53 -22.49
C LYS A 146 24.09 0.75 -22.02
N ASN A 147 25.18 0.58 -21.30
CA ASN A 147 25.92 1.63 -20.63
C ASN A 147 25.11 2.42 -19.59
N ASP A 148 23.97 1.93 -19.09
CA ASP A 148 23.19 2.61 -18.05
C ASP A 148 23.60 2.22 -16.61
N ILE A 149 22.95 2.76 -15.58
CA ILE A 149 23.27 2.57 -14.15
C ILE A 149 23.24 1.08 -13.78
N PHE A 150 22.26 0.34 -14.30
CA PHE A 150 22.08 -1.08 -14.05
C PHE A 150 22.32 -1.93 -15.30
N ASP A 151 23.28 -1.53 -16.15
CA ASP A 151 23.73 -2.35 -17.28
C ASP A 151 24.15 -3.74 -16.77
N LEU A 152 23.27 -4.73 -16.99
CA LEU A 152 23.41 -6.08 -16.45
C LEU A 152 24.67 -6.75 -16.96
N LYS A 153 25.00 -6.55 -18.25
CA LYS A 153 26.18 -7.15 -18.87
C LYS A 153 27.44 -6.56 -18.26
N LYS A 154 27.56 -5.23 -18.21
CA LYS A 154 28.73 -4.56 -17.65
C LYS A 154 28.95 -4.92 -16.18
N ARG A 155 27.86 -5.05 -15.40
CA ARG A 155 27.94 -5.46 -14.00
C ARG A 155 28.41 -6.92 -13.86
N LEU A 156 27.83 -7.82 -14.65
CA LEU A 156 28.21 -9.23 -14.68
C LEU A 156 29.68 -9.40 -15.12
N ASP A 157 30.12 -8.74 -16.18
CA ASP A 157 31.50 -8.80 -16.67
C ASP A 157 32.51 -8.39 -15.57
N ARG A 158 32.21 -7.30 -14.83
CA ARG A 158 33.02 -6.85 -13.69
C ARG A 158 33.05 -7.89 -12.58
N HIS A 159 31.90 -8.47 -12.25
CA HIS A 159 31.79 -9.48 -11.20
C HIS A 159 32.61 -10.74 -11.54
N LEU A 160 32.46 -11.26 -12.75
CA LEU A 160 33.21 -12.43 -13.23
C LEU A 160 34.71 -12.16 -13.25
N LEU A 161 35.14 -10.99 -13.74
CA LEU A 161 36.55 -10.61 -13.72
C LEU A 161 37.11 -10.56 -12.30
N SER A 162 36.34 -10.01 -11.34
CA SER A 162 36.77 -9.92 -9.94
C SER A 162 36.95 -11.28 -9.27
N GLN A 163 36.21 -12.29 -9.73
CA GLN A 163 36.28 -13.67 -9.25
C GLN A 163 37.21 -14.55 -10.08
N ARG A 164 37.90 -14.00 -11.09
CA ARG A 164 38.73 -14.76 -12.06
C ARG A 164 37.93 -15.85 -12.79
N LEU A 165 36.70 -15.52 -13.17
CA LEU A 165 35.77 -16.34 -13.95
C LEU A 165 35.64 -15.82 -15.39
N ASP A 166 36.76 -15.40 -15.98
CA ASP A 166 36.85 -14.82 -17.32
C ASP A 166 36.37 -15.78 -18.42
N VAL A 167 36.47 -17.10 -18.20
CA VAL A 167 35.90 -18.12 -19.11
C VAL A 167 34.40 -17.90 -19.40
N TYR A 168 33.66 -17.30 -18.46
CA TYR A 168 32.23 -17.01 -18.61
C TYR A 168 31.94 -15.68 -19.32
N GLN A 169 32.94 -14.89 -19.71
CA GLN A 169 32.72 -13.64 -20.45
C GLN A 169 32.42 -13.85 -21.95
N ALA A 170 32.69 -15.06 -22.46
CA ALA A 170 32.39 -15.45 -23.83
C ALA A 170 30.87 -15.40 -24.09
N ALA A 171 30.46 -15.27 -25.36
CA ALA A 171 29.04 -15.31 -25.68
C ALA A 171 28.45 -16.68 -25.29
N LYS A 172 27.16 -16.77 -24.91
CA LYS A 172 26.53 -18.04 -24.49
C LYS A 172 26.78 -19.19 -25.47
N GLY A 173 26.78 -18.92 -26.78
CA GLY A 173 27.04 -19.93 -27.83
C GLY A 173 28.51 -20.37 -27.97
N GLU A 174 29.42 -19.74 -27.23
CA GLU A 174 30.85 -20.06 -27.18
C GLU A 174 31.21 -20.85 -25.91
N LEU A 175 30.28 -20.94 -24.94
CA LEU A 175 30.46 -21.73 -23.73
C LEU A 175 30.14 -23.21 -24.00
N PRO A 176 30.89 -24.16 -23.41
CA PRO A 176 30.52 -25.56 -23.43
C PRO A 176 29.10 -25.78 -22.86
N ASP A 177 28.33 -26.72 -23.43
CA ASP A 177 26.93 -26.97 -23.01
C ASP A 177 26.76 -27.17 -21.50
N HIS A 178 27.71 -27.87 -20.86
CA HIS A 178 27.69 -28.13 -19.42
C HIS A 178 27.89 -26.88 -18.55
N MET A 179 28.37 -25.77 -19.13
CA MET A 179 28.54 -24.48 -18.45
C MET A 179 27.32 -23.56 -18.58
N GLY A 180 26.36 -23.90 -19.46
CA GLY A 180 25.18 -23.08 -19.71
C GLY A 180 24.33 -22.83 -18.47
N GLU A 181 24.16 -23.84 -17.61
CA GLU A 181 23.39 -23.71 -16.36
C GLU A 181 24.06 -22.77 -15.36
N THR A 182 25.37 -22.92 -15.17
CA THR A 182 26.16 -22.04 -14.30
C THR A 182 26.12 -20.60 -14.80
N TRP A 183 26.20 -20.39 -16.11
CA TRP A 183 26.09 -19.08 -16.72
C TRP A 183 24.73 -18.40 -16.44
N GLU A 184 23.62 -19.12 -16.62
CA GLU A 184 22.28 -18.58 -16.33
C GLU A 184 22.08 -18.35 -14.82
N SER A 185 22.72 -19.15 -13.97
CA SER A 185 22.78 -18.89 -12.53
C SER A 185 23.46 -17.55 -12.21
N PHE A 186 24.63 -17.26 -12.79
CA PHE A 186 25.30 -15.97 -12.59
C PHE A 186 24.48 -14.78 -13.10
N ARG A 187 23.79 -14.94 -14.24
CA ARG A 187 22.88 -13.90 -14.77
C ARG A 187 21.71 -13.64 -13.83
N SER A 188 21.12 -14.71 -13.29
CA SER A 188 19.98 -14.63 -12.36
C SER A 188 20.38 -14.00 -11.03
N GLU A 189 21.52 -14.40 -10.48
CA GLU A 189 22.11 -13.80 -9.28
C GLU A 189 22.37 -12.30 -9.47
N ASN A 190 23.00 -11.92 -10.59
CA ASN A 190 23.28 -10.51 -10.90
C ASN A 190 21.99 -9.69 -11.07
N LEU A 191 20.94 -10.24 -11.70
CA LEU A 191 19.64 -9.58 -11.80
C LEU A 191 18.98 -9.43 -10.42
N ASN A 192 19.00 -10.46 -9.58
CA ASN A 192 18.49 -10.40 -8.21
C ASN A 192 19.21 -9.33 -7.38
N ALA A 193 20.54 -9.23 -7.50
CA ALA A 193 21.33 -8.20 -6.83
C ALA A 193 20.92 -6.79 -7.28
N VAL A 194 20.71 -6.58 -8.58
CA VAL A 194 20.23 -5.30 -9.14
C VAL A 194 18.84 -4.94 -8.62
N LEU A 195 17.90 -5.89 -8.65
CA LEU A 195 16.54 -5.66 -8.14
C LEU A 195 16.54 -5.36 -6.63
N SER A 196 17.42 -6.01 -5.87
CA SER A 196 17.60 -5.74 -4.44
C SER A 196 18.19 -4.35 -4.17
N ASP A 197 19.16 -3.91 -4.99
CA ASP A 197 19.69 -2.55 -4.90
C ASP A 197 18.60 -1.50 -5.18
N ILE A 198 17.75 -1.73 -6.19
CA ILE A 198 16.63 -0.84 -6.53
C ILE A 198 15.60 -0.79 -5.40
N ALA A 199 15.25 -1.94 -4.82
CA ALA A 199 14.33 -2.01 -3.68
C ALA A 199 14.88 -1.24 -2.46
N THR A 200 16.17 -1.42 -2.17
CA THR A 200 16.88 -0.70 -1.12
C THR A 200 16.91 0.80 -1.40
N TRP A 201 17.17 1.20 -2.65
CA TRP A 201 17.17 2.59 -3.07
C TRP A 201 15.81 3.26 -2.83
N ARG A 202 14.74 2.62 -3.30
CA ARG A 202 13.38 3.14 -3.11
C ARG A 202 13.02 3.26 -1.63
N ARG A 203 13.35 2.24 -0.81
CA ARG A 203 13.17 2.32 0.65
C ARG A 203 13.91 3.52 1.23
N PHE A 204 15.14 3.74 0.80
CA PHE A 204 15.94 4.89 1.23
C PHE A 204 15.26 6.21 0.85
N ASP A 205 14.77 6.35 -0.39
CA ASP A 205 14.03 7.54 -0.84
C ASP A 205 12.75 7.80 -0.04
N MET A 206 12.00 6.75 0.32
CA MET A 206 10.81 6.86 1.16
C MET A 206 11.15 7.41 2.55
N VAL A 207 12.17 6.85 3.21
CA VAL A 207 12.64 7.34 4.52
C VAL A 207 13.15 8.78 4.41
N GLN A 208 13.90 9.11 3.35
CA GLN A 208 14.38 10.47 3.11
C GLN A 208 13.19 11.45 2.96
N ALA A 209 12.19 11.12 2.15
CA ALA A 209 10.99 11.94 1.97
C ALA A 209 10.23 12.18 3.28
N GLU A 210 10.11 11.15 4.13
CA GLU A 210 9.49 11.28 5.45
C GLU A 210 10.28 12.21 6.37
N LEU A 211 11.60 12.07 6.42
CA LEU A 211 12.47 12.95 7.21
C LEU A 211 12.35 14.40 6.76
N LEU A 212 12.26 14.65 5.44
CA LEU A 212 12.03 15.99 4.92
C LEU A 212 10.65 16.51 5.33
N ALA A 213 9.61 15.68 5.25
CA ALA A 213 8.24 16.09 5.59
C ALA A 213 8.14 16.49 7.06
N ARG A 214 8.78 15.71 7.95
CA ARG A 214 8.90 16.01 9.38
C ARG A 214 9.70 17.28 9.64
N ALA A 215 10.81 17.49 8.93
CA ALA A 215 11.63 18.69 9.08
C ALA A 215 10.87 19.98 8.70
N HIS A 216 9.95 19.91 7.73
CA HIS A 216 9.12 21.05 7.33
C HIS A 216 7.74 21.09 8.02
N ASP A 217 7.44 20.11 8.87
CA ASP A 217 6.14 19.93 9.52
C ASP A 217 4.99 20.03 8.50
N CYS A 218 5.01 19.12 7.51
CA CYS A 218 4.10 19.16 6.37
C CYS A 218 3.64 17.76 5.92
N LYS A 219 2.68 17.71 4.98
CA LYS A 219 2.15 16.46 4.42
C LYS A 219 3.22 15.74 3.58
N LEU A 220 3.33 14.42 3.72
CA LEU A 220 3.94 13.56 2.71
C LEU A 220 2.84 12.76 2.02
N THR A 221 2.88 12.71 0.69
CA THR A 221 2.08 11.78 -0.11
C THR A 221 3.01 10.99 -1.02
N VAL A 222 2.83 9.67 -1.06
CA VAL A 222 3.59 8.80 -1.96
C VAL A 222 2.67 8.30 -3.06
N LEU A 223 3.08 8.49 -4.32
CA LEU A 223 2.36 8.01 -5.48
C LEU A 223 3.24 7.11 -6.32
N GLY A 224 2.71 5.95 -6.69
CA GLY A 224 3.23 5.18 -7.82
C GLY A 224 3.01 5.96 -9.12
N VAL A 225 3.96 5.98 -10.05
CA VAL A 225 3.79 6.69 -11.34
C VAL A 225 2.71 6.10 -12.26
N LYS A 226 2.05 5.02 -11.83
CA LYS A 226 0.90 4.41 -12.50
C LYS A 226 -0.45 4.93 -12.02
N HIS A 227 -0.45 5.79 -11.00
CA HIS A 227 -1.65 6.51 -10.58
C HIS A 227 -2.11 7.47 -11.67
N PRO A 228 -3.38 7.88 -11.65
CA PRO A 228 -3.88 8.93 -12.54
C PRO A 228 -3.08 10.21 -12.46
N PHE A 229 -2.73 10.77 -13.62
CA PHE A 229 -2.02 12.05 -13.69
C PHE A 229 -2.82 13.19 -13.04
N ARG A 230 -4.17 13.09 -13.08
CA ARG A 230 -5.07 14.01 -12.39
C ARG A 230 -4.77 14.10 -10.90
N SER A 231 -4.53 12.99 -10.21
CA SER A 231 -4.24 12.98 -8.77
C SER A 231 -3.01 13.82 -8.43
N LEU A 232 -1.95 13.71 -9.23
CA LEU A 232 -0.76 14.55 -9.05
C LEU A 232 -1.08 16.04 -9.25
N VAL A 233 -1.91 16.37 -10.24
CA VAL A 233 -2.31 17.75 -10.52
C VAL A 233 -3.15 18.33 -9.37
N GLU A 234 -4.10 17.57 -8.82
CA GLU A 234 -4.96 18.04 -7.72
C GLU A 234 -4.16 18.25 -6.43
N LEU A 235 -3.25 17.32 -6.08
CA LEU A 235 -2.32 17.50 -4.94
C LEU A 235 -1.45 18.75 -5.07
N ILE A 236 -1.11 19.16 -6.30
CA ILE A 236 -0.32 20.37 -6.54
C ILE A 236 -1.18 21.64 -6.49
N LYS A 237 -2.39 21.59 -7.05
CA LYS A 237 -3.31 22.74 -7.08
C LYS A 237 -3.84 23.09 -5.70
N ASP A 238 -4.20 22.08 -4.91
CA ASP A 238 -4.83 22.26 -3.61
C ASP A 238 -4.28 21.29 -2.55
N PRO A 239 -2.99 21.42 -2.18
CA PRO A 239 -2.34 20.49 -1.24
C PRO A 239 -3.00 20.46 0.15
N ASN A 240 -3.68 21.54 0.53
CA ASN A 240 -4.31 21.64 1.85
C ASN A 240 -5.64 20.90 1.90
N ASN A 241 -6.46 20.99 0.85
CA ASN A 241 -7.78 20.35 0.82
C ASN A 241 -7.77 18.97 0.16
N SER A 242 -6.78 18.65 -0.69
CA SER A 242 -6.63 17.30 -1.25
C SER A 242 -6.52 16.28 -0.12
N LYS A 243 -7.35 15.24 -0.20
CA LYS A 243 -7.35 14.12 0.75
C LYS A 243 -6.81 12.88 0.08
N THR A 244 -5.94 12.18 0.78
CA THR A 244 -5.38 10.92 0.32
C THR A 244 -5.93 9.77 1.15
N ALA A 245 -6.28 8.67 0.50
CA ALA A 245 -6.70 7.46 1.21
C ALA A 245 -5.92 6.24 0.70
N TYR A 246 -5.35 5.47 1.62
CA TYR A 246 -4.71 4.19 1.28
C TYR A 246 -5.78 3.15 0.96
N LEU A 247 -5.70 2.53 -0.22
CA LEU A 247 -6.59 1.43 -0.60
C LEU A 247 -6.03 0.09 -0.09
N SER A 248 -6.66 -0.45 0.95
CA SER A 248 -6.42 -1.81 1.44
C SER A 248 -7.45 -2.76 0.83
N HIS A 249 -6.99 -3.85 0.21
CA HIS A 249 -7.87 -4.87 -0.37
C HIS A 249 -7.12 -6.21 -0.52
N PRO A 250 -7.82 -7.36 -0.63
CA PRO A 250 -7.20 -8.69 -0.55
C PRO A 250 -6.51 -9.12 -1.86
N ILE A 251 -5.58 -8.30 -2.37
CA ILE A 251 -4.84 -8.45 -3.65
C ILE A 251 -4.28 -9.86 -3.85
N SER A 252 -3.74 -10.46 -2.79
CA SER A 252 -3.06 -11.74 -2.84
C SER A 252 -3.96 -12.89 -3.32
N ARG A 253 -5.28 -12.82 -3.08
CA ARG A 253 -6.24 -13.86 -3.49
C ARG A 253 -6.42 -13.91 -5.02
N PRO A 254 -6.96 -12.88 -5.69
CA PRO A 254 -7.15 -12.92 -7.14
C PRO A 254 -5.83 -13.06 -7.89
N ARG A 255 -4.73 -12.50 -7.35
CA ARG A 255 -3.40 -12.68 -7.92
C ARG A 255 -2.95 -14.12 -7.91
N ARG A 256 -3.04 -14.83 -6.77
CA ARG A 256 -2.68 -16.26 -6.73
C ARG A 256 -3.54 -17.07 -7.67
N ALA A 257 -4.84 -16.77 -7.75
CA ALA A 257 -5.75 -17.45 -8.66
C ALA A 257 -5.31 -17.30 -10.14
N VAL A 258 -4.98 -16.08 -10.56
CA VAL A 258 -4.48 -15.78 -11.91
C VAL A 258 -3.11 -16.42 -12.16
N LEU A 259 -2.17 -16.29 -11.22
CA LEU A 259 -0.81 -16.83 -11.37
C LEU A 259 -0.77 -18.37 -11.36
N ALA A 260 -1.69 -19.01 -10.65
CA ALA A 260 -1.88 -20.45 -10.66
C ALA A 260 -2.64 -20.95 -11.90
N GLY A 261 -3.16 -20.04 -12.74
CA GLY A 261 -3.96 -20.39 -13.92
C GLY A 261 -5.36 -20.93 -13.59
N THR A 262 -5.82 -20.80 -12.35
CA THR A 262 -7.19 -21.21 -11.95
C THR A 262 -8.26 -20.32 -12.57
N VAL A 263 -7.92 -19.07 -12.86
CA VAL A 263 -8.74 -18.12 -13.61
C VAL A 263 -7.90 -17.51 -14.73
N ALA A 264 -8.47 -17.39 -15.94
CA ALA A 264 -7.77 -16.84 -17.10
C ALA A 264 -7.60 -15.31 -17.00
N ASP A 265 -8.63 -14.65 -16.48
CA ASP A 265 -8.74 -13.20 -16.41
C ASP A 265 -8.87 -12.69 -14.98
N TRP A 266 -8.56 -11.41 -14.82
CA TRP A 266 -8.73 -10.72 -13.55
C TRP A 266 -10.22 -10.65 -13.22
N PRO A 267 -10.64 -11.04 -11.99
CA PRO A 267 -12.05 -11.01 -11.63
C PRO A 267 -12.57 -9.57 -11.52
N GLU A 268 -13.88 -9.39 -11.61
CA GLU A 268 -14.51 -8.05 -11.67
C GLU A 268 -14.14 -7.18 -10.47
N VAL A 269 -13.98 -7.77 -9.28
CA VAL A 269 -13.52 -7.02 -8.09
C VAL A 269 -12.20 -6.28 -8.34
N VAL A 270 -11.26 -6.88 -9.07
CA VAL A 270 -9.96 -6.25 -9.39
C VAL A 270 -10.17 -5.05 -10.32
N LEU A 271 -11.01 -5.22 -11.34
CA LEU A 271 -11.32 -4.17 -12.29
C LEU A 271 -12.07 -3.02 -11.61
N SER A 272 -13.02 -3.34 -10.72
CA SER A 272 -13.75 -2.37 -9.92
C SER A 272 -12.81 -1.57 -9.01
N SER A 273 -11.87 -2.24 -8.31
CA SER A 273 -10.89 -1.57 -7.45
C SER A 273 -10.00 -0.60 -8.22
N ASN A 274 -9.58 -0.95 -9.44
CA ASN A 274 -8.79 -0.06 -10.28
C ASN A 274 -9.58 1.19 -10.70
N ARG A 275 -10.88 1.05 -10.99
CA ARG A 275 -11.75 2.19 -11.35
C ARG A 275 -12.00 3.13 -10.16
N LEU A 276 -11.89 2.64 -8.92
CA LEU A 276 -12.11 3.48 -7.72
C LEU A 276 -11.14 4.67 -7.65
N GLY A 277 -9.89 4.51 -8.09
CA GLY A 277 -8.90 5.58 -8.03
C GLY A 277 -9.34 6.83 -8.79
N ASP A 278 -9.72 6.66 -10.06
CA ASP A 278 -10.23 7.76 -10.89
C ASP A 278 -11.56 8.32 -10.37
N ARG A 279 -12.46 7.44 -9.93
CA ARG A 279 -13.80 7.83 -9.48
C ARG A 279 -13.77 8.61 -8.17
N LEU A 280 -13.00 8.16 -7.16
CA LEU A 280 -12.84 8.90 -5.91
C LEU A 280 -12.00 10.18 -6.06
N ALA A 281 -11.01 10.20 -6.96
CA ALA A 281 -10.28 11.42 -7.27
C ALA A 281 -11.22 12.50 -7.85
N SER A 282 -12.25 12.08 -8.59
CA SER A 282 -13.29 13.01 -9.07
C SER A 282 -14.12 13.64 -7.94
N GLU A 283 -14.18 12.97 -6.81
CA GLU A 283 -14.79 13.41 -5.56
C GLU A 283 -13.75 14.01 -4.59
N GLY A 284 -12.55 14.37 -5.04
CA GLY A 284 -11.53 15.01 -4.19
C GLY A 284 -10.87 14.10 -3.15
N VAL A 285 -10.90 12.78 -3.36
CA VAL A 285 -10.14 11.79 -2.59
C VAL A 285 -9.21 11.02 -3.51
N ASP A 286 -7.91 11.29 -3.42
CA ASP A 286 -6.89 10.57 -4.17
C ASP A 286 -6.57 9.23 -3.49
N LEU A 287 -6.95 8.13 -4.15
CA LEU A 287 -6.61 6.79 -3.65
C LEU A 287 -5.16 6.44 -3.97
N VAL A 288 -4.42 6.10 -2.93
CA VAL A 288 -3.07 5.52 -3.01
C VAL A 288 -3.19 4.01 -3.09
N MET A 289 -2.90 3.46 -4.27
CA MET A 289 -3.00 2.04 -4.59
C MET A 289 -1.63 1.35 -4.49
N PRO A 290 -1.42 0.42 -3.55
CA PRO A 290 -0.12 -0.25 -3.36
C PRO A 290 0.28 -1.12 -4.56
N THR A 291 -0.70 -1.60 -5.35
CA THR A 291 -0.47 -2.41 -6.56
C THR A 291 0.33 -1.71 -7.66
N SER A 292 0.45 -0.38 -7.59
CA SER A 292 1.27 0.41 -8.52
C SER A 292 2.78 0.28 -8.29
N ILE A 293 3.19 -0.23 -7.13
CA ILE A 293 4.55 -0.19 -6.60
C ILE A 293 4.94 -1.59 -6.15
N ASP A 294 6.07 -2.13 -6.60
CA ASP A 294 6.62 -3.45 -6.22
C ASP A 294 5.60 -4.58 -6.21
N GLU A 295 5.14 -4.89 -7.41
CA GLU A 295 4.15 -5.91 -7.59
C GLU A 295 4.74 -7.30 -7.35
N PHE A 296 4.08 -8.10 -6.50
CA PHE A 296 4.43 -9.51 -6.36
C PHE A 296 4.04 -10.29 -7.63
N ARG A 297 4.99 -10.50 -8.56
CA ARG A 297 4.70 -11.14 -9.85
C ARG A 297 5.38 -12.48 -10.07
N ILE A 298 6.12 -13.00 -9.11
CA ILE A 298 6.88 -14.24 -9.33
C ILE A 298 5.91 -15.42 -9.41
N MET A 299 6.02 -16.21 -10.49
CA MET A 299 5.18 -17.40 -10.70
C MET A 299 5.28 -18.36 -9.50
N PRO A 300 4.18 -19.02 -9.10
CA PRO A 300 4.23 -20.04 -8.06
C PRO A 300 5.00 -21.28 -8.52
N ALA A 301 5.40 -22.13 -7.57
CA ALA A 301 5.91 -23.45 -7.90
C ALA A 301 4.75 -24.31 -8.46
N PRO A 302 5.00 -25.22 -9.44
CA PRO A 302 3.98 -26.12 -9.95
C PRO A 302 3.40 -27.05 -8.86
N ASP A 303 4.21 -27.36 -7.85
CA ASP A 303 3.87 -28.19 -6.70
C ASP A 303 4.28 -27.46 -5.41
N GLU A 304 3.31 -27.21 -4.50
CA GLU A 304 3.56 -26.55 -3.21
C GLU A 304 4.58 -27.31 -2.35
N THR A 305 4.67 -28.64 -2.52
CA THR A 305 5.62 -29.49 -1.79
C THR A 305 7.04 -29.36 -2.32
N ARG A 306 7.22 -28.75 -3.49
CA ARG A 306 8.50 -28.53 -4.16
C ARG A 306 8.74 -27.04 -4.36
N PRO A 307 8.93 -26.28 -3.27
CA PRO A 307 9.01 -24.83 -3.35
C PRO A 307 10.16 -24.34 -4.25
N TYR A 308 11.22 -25.13 -4.43
CA TYR A 308 12.38 -24.79 -5.27
C TYR A 308 12.20 -25.11 -6.76
N GLU A 309 11.12 -25.75 -7.19
CA GLU A 309 10.80 -25.95 -8.63
C GLU A 309 10.04 -24.75 -9.20
N ARG A 310 10.27 -23.56 -8.64
CA ARG A 310 9.60 -22.33 -9.06
C ARG A 310 10.22 -21.79 -10.35
N PRO A 311 9.45 -21.49 -11.41
CA PRO A 311 9.98 -20.89 -12.61
C PRO A 311 10.56 -19.50 -12.34
N TYR A 312 11.77 -19.23 -12.82
CA TYR A 312 12.38 -17.89 -12.73
C TYR A 312 11.82 -16.93 -13.79
N ARG A 313 10.54 -16.58 -13.66
CA ARG A 313 9.82 -15.66 -14.55
C ARG A 313 8.74 -14.89 -13.79
N LEU A 314 8.36 -13.73 -14.34
CA LEU A 314 7.19 -12.99 -13.87
C LEU A 314 5.92 -13.53 -14.52
N GLY A 315 4.82 -13.49 -13.79
CA GLY A 315 3.48 -13.75 -14.29
C GLY A 315 2.76 -12.48 -14.73
N LYS A 316 1.45 -12.64 -14.95
CA LYS A 316 0.56 -11.57 -15.41
C LYS A 316 0.60 -10.40 -14.44
N ARG A 317 0.78 -9.20 -14.98
CA ARG A 317 0.75 -7.94 -14.23
C ARG A 317 -0.68 -7.64 -13.75
N TRP A 318 -0.81 -7.00 -12.60
CA TRP A 318 -2.03 -6.31 -12.20
C TRP A 318 -2.53 -5.43 -13.36
N PRO A 319 -3.84 -5.41 -13.65
CA PRO A 319 -4.36 -4.67 -14.79
C PRO A 319 -4.15 -3.16 -14.59
N ASP A 320 -4.26 -2.42 -15.69
CA ASP A 320 -4.01 -0.97 -15.70
C ASP A 320 -4.86 -0.26 -14.64
N LEU A 321 -4.19 0.62 -13.89
CA LEU A 321 -4.73 1.33 -12.73
C LEU A 321 -5.38 2.66 -13.12
N SER A 322 -5.08 3.17 -14.33
CA SER A 322 -5.44 4.54 -14.70
C SER A 322 -6.00 4.58 -16.12
N PRO A 323 -7.27 4.16 -16.34
CA PRO A 323 -7.91 4.28 -17.65
C PRO A 323 -7.97 5.73 -18.17
N THR A 324 -7.88 6.73 -17.29
CA THR A 324 -7.85 8.16 -17.67
C THR A 324 -6.45 8.69 -18.03
N GLY A 325 -5.39 7.88 -17.87
CA GLY A 325 -4.01 8.25 -18.15
C GLY A 325 -3.14 8.36 -16.90
N ALA A 326 -2.13 7.48 -16.82
CA ALA A 326 -1.18 7.45 -15.72
C ALA A 326 -0.20 8.64 -15.72
N ILE A 327 0.38 8.97 -14.55
CA ILE A 327 1.46 9.95 -14.39
C ILE A 327 2.62 9.67 -15.36
N VAL A 328 3.00 8.39 -15.48
CA VAL A 328 3.89 7.91 -16.54
C VAL A 328 3.21 6.76 -17.26
N PRO A 329 2.86 6.92 -18.55
CA PRO A 329 2.26 5.87 -19.35
C PRO A 329 3.11 4.60 -19.35
N ASN A 330 2.46 3.47 -19.14
CA ASN A 330 3.12 2.17 -19.09
C ASN A 330 2.70 1.31 -20.27
N GLU A 331 3.24 1.63 -21.46
CA GLU A 331 2.86 0.96 -22.71
C GLU A 331 3.24 -0.53 -22.73
N SER A 332 4.18 -0.98 -21.89
CA SER A 332 4.59 -2.38 -21.81
C SER A 332 5.12 -2.72 -20.42
N PRO A 333 4.49 -3.66 -19.69
CA PRO A 333 5.01 -4.18 -18.45
C PRO A 333 6.46 -4.67 -18.59
N ALA A 334 7.33 -4.33 -17.64
CA ALA A 334 8.64 -4.95 -17.59
C ALA A 334 8.52 -6.46 -17.31
N ASP A 335 9.29 -7.26 -18.04
CA ASP A 335 9.59 -8.66 -17.70
C ASP A 335 11.03 -8.79 -17.21
N LEU A 336 11.42 -9.97 -16.70
CA LEU A 336 12.82 -10.22 -16.37
C LEU A 336 13.65 -10.17 -17.65
N ALA A 337 14.74 -9.41 -17.62
CA ALA A 337 15.69 -9.32 -18.74
C ALA A 337 16.42 -10.66 -19.04
N VAL A 338 16.18 -11.69 -18.24
CA VAL A 338 16.66 -13.06 -18.42
C VAL A 338 15.44 -13.93 -18.67
N LEU A 339 15.30 -14.43 -19.90
CA LEU A 339 14.33 -15.46 -20.28
C LEU A 339 15.10 -16.75 -20.58
N PRO A 340 15.25 -17.66 -19.61
CA PRO A 340 15.87 -18.96 -19.83
C PRO A 340 14.97 -19.85 -20.69
N ASP A 341 15.49 -20.96 -21.19
CA ASP A 341 14.63 -22.06 -21.65
C ASP A 341 13.90 -22.71 -20.44
N LEU A 342 12.78 -23.40 -20.70
CA LEU A 342 11.91 -23.95 -19.66
C LEU A 342 12.63 -24.89 -18.68
N LEU A 343 13.58 -25.70 -19.16
CA LEU A 343 14.33 -26.64 -18.31
C LEU A 343 15.24 -25.86 -17.36
N THR A 344 15.88 -24.82 -17.87
CA THR A 344 16.73 -23.92 -17.10
C THR A 344 15.91 -23.07 -16.12
N GLU A 345 14.70 -22.62 -16.50
CA GLU A 345 13.80 -21.86 -15.62
C GLU A 345 13.54 -22.57 -14.29
N LEU A 346 13.30 -23.89 -14.33
CA LEU A 346 13.03 -24.70 -13.12
C LEU A 346 14.29 -24.88 -12.26
N LYS A 347 15.47 -25.00 -12.88
CA LYS A 347 16.75 -25.11 -12.17
C LYS A 347 17.15 -23.82 -11.45
N LEU A 348 16.62 -22.68 -11.88
CA LEU A 348 16.83 -21.38 -11.26
C LEU A 348 15.88 -21.08 -10.09
N GLY A 349 15.07 -22.06 -9.64
CA GLY A 349 14.06 -21.80 -8.63
C GLY A 349 14.60 -21.35 -7.26
N THR A 350 15.87 -21.64 -6.92
CA THR A 350 16.53 -21.03 -5.76
C THR A 350 16.64 -19.51 -5.90
N HIS A 351 16.98 -19.00 -7.09
CA HIS A 351 17.04 -17.57 -7.38
C HIS A 351 15.64 -16.95 -7.39
N ALA A 352 14.63 -17.66 -7.91
CA ALA A 352 13.24 -17.23 -7.86
C ALA A 352 12.76 -17.07 -6.41
N ARG A 353 13.10 -18.02 -5.53
CA ARG A 353 12.80 -17.95 -4.10
C ARG A 353 13.57 -16.86 -3.38
N GLY A 354 14.82 -16.61 -3.76
CA GLY A 354 15.59 -15.48 -3.26
C GLY A 354 14.90 -14.14 -3.55
N LEU A 355 14.48 -13.94 -4.80
CA LEU A 355 13.76 -12.73 -5.22
C LEU A 355 12.40 -12.61 -4.51
N GLU A 356 11.65 -13.71 -4.39
CA GLU A 356 10.38 -13.73 -3.66
C GLU A 356 10.53 -13.31 -2.22
N LYS A 357 11.51 -13.87 -1.51
CA LYS A 357 11.76 -13.52 -0.10
C LYS A 357 12.11 -12.03 0.05
N MET A 358 12.89 -11.48 -0.88
CA MET A 358 13.20 -10.05 -0.89
C MET A 358 11.93 -9.21 -1.04
N ILE A 359 11.08 -9.52 -2.04
CA ILE A 359 9.84 -8.76 -2.27
C ILE A 359 8.87 -8.90 -1.10
N ILE A 360 8.70 -10.10 -0.54
CA ILE A 360 7.87 -10.34 0.64
C ILE A 360 8.38 -9.52 1.85
N GLY A 361 9.68 -9.29 1.97
CA GLY A 361 10.24 -8.41 3.01
C GLY A 361 10.03 -6.92 2.77
N GLU A 362 9.85 -6.50 1.51
CA GLU A 362 9.64 -5.10 1.13
C GLU A 362 8.17 -4.68 1.11
N VAL A 363 7.26 -5.61 0.78
CA VAL A 363 5.82 -5.35 0.69
C VAL A 363 5.25 -4.78 2.00
N PRO A 364 5.47 -5.38 3.20
CA PRO A 364 5.00 -4.81 4.45
C PRO A 364 5.58 -3.43 4.72
N PHE A 365 6.89 -3.22 4.51
CA PHE A 365 7.48 -1.88 4.69
C PHE A 365 6.76 -0.84 3.83
N ARG A 366 6.55 -1.15 2.54
CA ARG A 366 5.82 -0.28 1.62
C ARG A 366 4.42 0.01 2.14
N ASP A 367 3.63 -1.02 2.39
CA ASP A 367 2.21 -0.88 2.74
C ASP A 367 2.04 -0.10 4.04
N HIS A 368 2.80 -0.45 5.08
CA HIS A 368 2.79 0.27 6.34
C HIS A 368 3.23 1.73 6.15
N PHE A 369 4.26 2.00 5.35
CA PHE A 369 4.70 3.37 5.07
C PHE A 369 3.60 4.19 4.36
N LEU A 370 2.89 3.60 3.39
CA LEU A 370 1.78 4.25 2.71
C LEU A 370 0.61 4.50 3.67
N VAL A 371 0.29 3.55 4.55
CA VAL A 371 -0.70 3.73 5.61
C VAL A 371 -0.33 4.90 6.50
N SER A 372 0.92 5.05 6.96
CA SER A 372 1.33 6.18 7.81
C SER A 372 1.26 7.54 7.11
N ASN A 373 1.39 7.58 5.78
CA ASN A 373 1.52 8.81 4.99
C ASN A 373 0.29 9.09 4.13
N THR A 374 -0.89 8.64 4.56
CA THR A 374 -2.19 8.97 3.95
C THR A 374 -3.15 9.53 5.00
N ASP A 375 -4.05 10.43 4.57
CA ASP A 375 -5.00 11.09 5.48
C ASP A 375 -6.05 10.12 6.00
N SER A 376 -6.44 9.13 5.19
CA SER A 376 -7.47 8.14 5.51
C SER A 376 -7.09 6.75 5.04
N PHE A 377 -7.84 5.77 5.53
CA PHE A 377 -7.65 4.35 5.26
C PHE A 377 -8.94 3.80 4.66
N PHE A 378 -8.87 3.15 3.51
CA PHE A 378 -10.03 2.66 2.79
C PHE A 378 -9.89 1.17 2.51
N VAL A 379 -10.66 0.36 3.23
CA VAL A 379 -10.70 -1.09 3.08
C VAL A 379 -11.84 -1.46 2.14
N TYR A 380 -11.52 -1.97 0.96
CA TYR A 380 -12.51 -2.31 -0.05
C TYR A 380 -12.63 -3.82 -0.24
N ARG A 381 -13.85 -4.34 -0.05
CA ARG A 381 -14.22 -5.76 -0.18
C ARG A 381 -13.21 -6.72 0.47
N PRO A 382 -12.89 -6.54 1.76
CA PRO A 382 -11.86 -7.34 2.44
C PRO A 382 -12.17 -8.84 2.47
N LEU A 383 -13.46 -9.19 2.35
CA LEU A 383 -13.97 -10.55 2.47
C LEU A 383 -14.12 -11.25 1.11
N PHE A 384 -13.76 -10.62 -0.01
CA PHE A 384 -13.90 -11.19 -1.34
C PHE A 384 -13.30 -12.61 -1.48
N GLY A 385 -13.97 -13.44 -2.27
CA GLY A 385 -13.48 -14.73 -2.77
C GLY A 385 -14.04 -15.96 -2.05
N VAL A 386 -15.04 -15.79 -1.17
CA VAL A 386 -15.52 -16.88 -0.30
C VAL A 386 -16.12 -18.05 -1.07
N LYS A 387 -16.89 -17.77 -2.12
CA LYS A 387 -17.53 -18.80 -2.94
C LYS A 387 -16.60 -19.49 -3.94
N THR A 388 -15.42 -18.93 -4.23
CA THR A 388 -14.58 -19.35 -5.37
C THR A 388 -13.34 -20.14 -4.99
N SER A 389 -12.95 -20.19 -3.72
CA SER A 389 -11.74 -20.91 -3.32
C SER A 389 -12.06 -22.36 -2.93
N GLU A 390 -11.81 -23.31 -3.83
CA GLU A 390 -11.74 -24.75 -3.47
C GLU A 390 -10.61 -25.05 -2.46
N SER A 391 -9.67 -24.10 -2.33
CA SER A 391 -8.58 -24.12 -1.36
C SER A 391 -9.10 -23.87 0.07
N THR A 392 -9.26 -24.95 0.83
CA THR A 392 -9.61 -24.92 2.27
C THR A 392 -8.65 -24.10 3.16
N LYS A 393 -7.45 -23.75 2.65
CA LYS A 393 -6.44 -22.94 3.35
C LYS A 393 -6.69 -21.43 3.23
N GLU A 394 -7.39 -20.99 2.20
CA GLU A 394 -7.68 -19.58 1.92
C GLU A 394 -9.17 -19.33 2.01
N ARG A 395 -9.75 -19.63 3.18
CA ARG A 395 -11.16 -19.34 3.41
C ARG A 395 -11.38 -17.85 3.14
N GLY A 396 -12.28 -17.53 2.21
CA GLY A 396 -12.86 -16.18 2.20
C GLY A 396 -13.65 -15.97 3.50
N GLY A 397 -14.21 -14.78 3.70
CA GLY A 397 -14.88 -14.49 4.98
C GLY A 397 -13.89 -14.30 6.12
N SER A 398 -12.67 -13.86 5.82
CA SER A 398 -11.78 -13.24 6.79
C SER A 398 -10.95 -12.16 6.10
N PHE A 399 -10.43 -11.24 6.89
CA PHE A 399 -9.40 -10.32 6.45
C PHE A 399 -8.13 -11.13 6.13
N SER A 400 -7.41 -10.73 5.08
CA SER A 400 -6.11 -11.34 4.81
C SER A 400 -5.09 -10.85 5.84
N GLY A 401 -4.06 -11.64 6.14
CA GLY A 401 -3.04 -11.25 7.13
C GLY A 401 -2.36 -9.91 6.82
N GLY A 402 -2.19 -9.55 5.54
CA GLY A 402 -1.66 -8.24 5.14
C GLY A 402 -2.63 -7.10 5.46
N VAL A 403 -3.89 -7.24 5.05
CA VAL A 403 -4.95 -6.26 5.37
C VAL A 403 -5.11 -6.10 6.89
N GLN A 404 -5.03 -7.18 7.66
CA GLN A 404 -5.09 -7.11 9.12
C GLN A 404 -3.93 -6.29 9.70
N ALA A 405 -2.70 -6.55 9.25
CA ALA A 405 -1.53 -5.80 9.71
C ALA A 405 -1.62 -4.30 9.35
N GLU A 406 -2.21 -3.97 8.19
CA GLU A 406 -2.48 -2.59 7.79
C GLU A 406 -3.53 -1.91 8.68
N ILE A 407 -4.61 -2.63 9.06
CA ILE A 407 -5.62 -2.16 10.02
C ILE A 407 -4.99 -1.90 11.38
N ASP A 408 -4.25 -2.88 11.91
CA ASP A 408 -3.59 -2.77 13.22
C ASP A 408 -2.65 -1.55 13.25
N HIS A 409 -1.87 -1.34 12.17
CA HIS A 409 -1.00 -0.17 12.07
C HIS A 409 -1.76 1.15 11.97
N TRP A 410 -2.89 1.19 11.25
CA TRP A 410 -3.74 2.37 11.23
C TRP A 410 -4.28 2.70 12.62
N VAL A 411 -4.74 1.69 13.37
CA VAL A 411 -5.22 1.84 14.76
C VAL A 411 -4.11 2.34 15.68
N ASP A 412 -2.91 1.75 15.62
CA ASP A 412 -1.74 2.20 16.40
C ASP A 412 -1.36 3.64 16.10
N SER A 413 -1.60 4.08 14.86
CA SER A 413 -1.28 5.41 14.37
C SER A 413 -2.45 6.39 14.47
N TRP A 414 -3.59 5.98 15.04
CA TRP A 414 -4.75 6.85 15.22
C TRP A 414 -4.54 7.85 16.37
N ASP A 415 -3.94 7.40 17.47
CA ASP A 415 -3.61 8.24 18.65
C ASP A 415 -2.42 9.16 18.42
N SER A 416 -1.48 8.75 17.57
CA SER A 416 -0.15 9.36 17.46
C SER A 416 -0.15 10.69 16.70
N GLN A 417 -1.22 11.50 16.83
CA GLN A 417 -1.47 12.83 16.25
C GLN A 417 -0.42 13.90 16.64
N SER A 418 0.84 13.56 16.41
CA SER A 418 2.03 14.34 16.68
C SER A 418 2.25 15.42 15.61
N PHE A 419 1.52 15.34 14.49
CA PHE A 419 1.60 16.25 13.34
C PHE A 419 0.24 16.88 13.04
N GLY A 420 -0.21 17.76 13.94
CA GLY A 420 -1.40 18.57 13.74
C GLY A 420 -2.71 17.80 13.84
N THR A 421 -3.81 18.54 13.91
CA THR A 421 -5.19 18.13 14.19
C THR A 421 -5.84 17.23 13.13
N ARG A 422 -5.09 16.40 12.42
CA ARG A 422 -5.61 15.55 11.36
C ARG A 422 -6.36 14.37 11.96
N LYS A 423 -7.68 14.45 11.95
CA LYS A 423 -8.53 13.28 12.14
C LYS A 423 -8.26 12.28 11.03
N ARG A 424 -7.77 11.10 11.40
CA ARG A 424 -7.56 9.97 10.49
C ARG A 424 -8.83 9.14 10.50
N ARG A 425 -9.35 8.80 9.33
CA ARG A 425 -10.57 8.01 9.20
C ARG A 425 -10.31 6.68 8.51
N ALA A 426 -11.04 5.65 8.91
CA ALA A 426 -11.04 4.34 8.27
C ALA A 426 -12.44 4.02 7.75
N LEU A 427 -12.56 3.66 6.47
CA LEU A 427 -13.81 3.25 5.85
C LEU A 427 -13.70 1.80 5.37
N PHE A 428 -14.63 0.96 5.81
CA PHE A 428 -14.73 -0.45 5.45
C PHE A 428 -15.93 -0.67 4.55
N THR A 429 -15.70 -0.82 3.24
CA THR A 429 -16.76 -1.11 2.28
C THR A 429 -16.86 -2.60 2.01
N HIS A 430 -18.04 -3.17 2.24
CA HIS A 430 -18.36 -4.56 1.98
C HIS A 430 -19.48 -4.67 0.96
N CYS A 431 -19.43 -5.67 0.08
CA CYS A 431 -20.60 -6.04 -0.70
C CYS A 431 -21.50 -6.96 0.13
N LEU A 432 -22.82 -6.82 0.00
CA LEU A 432 -23.79 -7.74 0.61
C LEU A 432 -23.48 -9.18 0.23
N SER A 433 -23.04 -9.43 -1.01
CA SER A 433 -22.62 -10.75 -1.48
C SER A 433 -21.38 -11.31 -0.77
N ASP A 434 -20.44 -10.46 -0.34
CA ASP A 434 -19.22 -10.89 0.36
C ASP A 434 -19.50 -11.26 1.82
N ILE A 435 -20.59 -10.72 2.34
CA ILE A 435 -21.11 -10.98 3.68
C ILE A 435 -22.37 -11.83 3.64
N GLU A 436 -22.76 -12.43 2.50
CA GLU A 436 -23.83 -13.45 2.46
C GLU A 436 -23.44 -14.71 3.25
N GLU A 437 -22.15 -14.96 3.39
CA GLU A 437 -21.60 -15.95 4.32
C GLU A 437 -21.51 -15.46 5.78
N ILE A 438 -21.90 -14.22 6.04
CA ILE A 438 -22.37 -13.74 7.35
C ILE A 438 -23.90 -13.61 7.28
N GLY A 439 -24.47 -13.62 6.08
CA GLY A 439 -25.88 -13.51 5.78
C GLY A 439 -26.66 -14.72 6.29
N TRP A 440 -26.01 -15.84 6.61
CA TRP A 440 -26.63 -16.88 7.44
C TRP A 440 -26.73 -16.48 8.93
N LEU A 441 -25.82 -15.64 9.47
CA LEU A 441 -26.05 -14.91 10.72
C LEU A 441 -27.31 -14.05 10.60
N TRP A 442 -27.49 -13.41 9.44
CA TRP A 442 -28.62 -12.51 9.18
C TRP A 442 -29.94 -13.22 8.84
N ALA A 443 -29.87 -14.45 8.32
CA ALA A 443 -31.03 -15.22 7.86
C ALA A 443 -31.42 -16.36 8.83
N GLY A 444 -30.74 -16.49 9.98
CA GLY A 444 -31.00 -17.56 10.96
C GLY A 444 -30.67 -18.96 10.45
N ASN A 445 -29.88 -19.08 9.38
CA ASN A 445 -29.51 -20.36 8.80
C ASN A 445 -28.24 -20.90 9.47
N GLN A 446 -28.13 -22.23 9.65
CA GLN A 446 -26.87 -22.80 10.15
C GLN A 446 -25.78 -22.76 9.06
N PRO A 447 -24.52 -22.42 9.41
CA PRO A 447 -23.41 -22.48 8.48
C PRO A 447 -23.22 -23.92 8.03
N GLN A 448 -23.07 -24.13 6.72
CA GLN A 448 -22.83 -25.46 6.16
C GLN A 448 -21.46 -26.02 6.59
N ASN A 449 -20.49 -25.14 6.87
CA ASN A 449 -19.15 -25.51 7.30
C ASN A 449 -19.01 -25.48 8.84
N ILE A 450 -18.81 -26.65 9.44
CA ILE A 450 -18.63 -26.82 10.90
C ILE A 450 -17.47 -26.00 11.44
N ASN A 451 -16.38 -25.84 10.69
CA ASN A 451 -15.21 -25.11 11.19
C ASN A 451 -15.45 -23.59 11.23
N GLU A 452 -16.21 -23.05 10.29
CA GLU A 452 -16.64 -21.65 10.30
C GLU A 452 -17.61 -21.42 11.44
N ARG A 453 -18.57 -22.33 11.66
CA ARG A 453 -19.45 -22.28 12.84
C ARG A 453 -18.66 -22.13 14.12
N LYS A 454 -17.64 -22.97 14.32
CA LYS A 454 -16.79 -22.96 15.52
C LYS A 454 -16.03 -21.64 15.68
N LEU A 455 -15.59 -21.03 14.58
CA LEU A 455 -14.91 -19.74 14.61
C LEU A 455 -15.86 -18.63 15.07
N HIS A 456 -17.04 -18.54 14.47
CA HIS A 456 -18.04 -17.54 14.83
C HIS A 456 -18.58 -17.73 16.25
N VAL A 457 -18.87 -18.97 16.66
CA VAL A 457 -19.25 -19.31 18.06
C VAL A 457 -18.23 -18.74 19.04
N ARG A 458 -16.93 -18.98 18.82
CA ARG A 458 -15.88 -18.47 19.71
C ARG A 458 -15.84 -16.94 19.76
N GLY A 459 -15.99 -16.29 18.61
CA GLY A 459 -16.02 -14.82 18.53
C GLY A 459 -17.21 -14.21 19.26
N VAL A 460 -18.40 -14.77 19.05
CA VAL A 460 -19.63 -14.34 19.74
C VAL A 460 -19.55 -14.62 21.25
N GLU A 461 -19.05 -15.79 21.66
CA GLU A 461 -18.80 -16.09 23.08
C GLU A 461 -17.85 -15.09 23.72
N GLN A 462 -16.79 -14.68 23.00
CA GLN A 462 -15.82 -13.71 23.50
C GLN A 462 -16.48 -12.33 23.66
N ALA A 463 -17.19 -11.84 22.64
CA ALA A 463 -17.90 -10.55 22.70
C ALA A 463 -18.92 -10.52 23.86
N LEU A 464 -19.64 -11.63 24.05
CA LEU A 464 -20.62 -11.79 25.10
C LEU A 464 -20.00 -11.80 26.51
N ARG A 465 -18.90 -12.54 26.68
CA ARG A 465 -18.14 -12.56 27.94
C ARG A 465 -17.55 -11.19 28.28
N SER A 466 -17.12 -10.41 27.28
CA SER A 466 -16.63 -9.05 27.48
C SER A 466 -17.76 -8.11 27.91
N HIS A 467 -18.88 -8.09 27.18
CA HIS A 467 -20.03 -7.24 27.49
C HIS A 467 -20.58 -7.49 28.90
N LEU A 468 -20.81 -8.76 29.25
CA LEU A 468 -21.32 -9.14 30.57
C LEU A 468 -20.37 -8.76 31.72
N ARG A 469 -19.06 -8.74 31.47
CA ARG A 469 -18.06 -8.32 32.45
C ARG A 469 -18.01 -6.81 32.59
N GLU A 470 -18.00 -6.09 31.48
CA GLU A 470 -17.77 -4.63 31.45
C GLU A 470 -19.00 -3.86 31.92
N GLU A 471 -20.19 -4.21 31.44
CA GLU A 471 -21.44 -3.50 31.78
C GLU A 471 -22.02 -3.91 33.13
N TYR A 472 -21.90 -5.20 33.48
CA TYR A 472 -22.59 -5.75 34.66
C TYR A 472 -21.63 -6.21 35.77
N GLY A 473 -20.31 -6.09 35.58
CA GLY A 473 -19.32 -6.49 36.57
C GLY A 473 -19.27 -7.99 36.86
N LEU A 474 -19.88 -8.82 36.00
CA LEU A 474 -20.02 -10.26 36.27
C LEU A 474 -18.66 -10.97 36.30
N LYS A 475 -18.48 -11.84 37.29
CA LYS A 475 -17.32 -12.73 37.35
C LYS A 475 -17.44 -13.83 36.31
N ARG A 476 -16.30 -14.41 35.93
CA ARG A 476 -16.24 -15.49 34.93
C ARG A 476 -17.21 -16.63 35.19
N PHE A 477 -17.36 -17.08 36.45
CA PHE A 477 -18.28 -18.16 36.81
C PHE A 477 -19.75 -17.75 36.58
N ASP A 478 -20.09 -16.53 36.99
CA ASP A 478 -21.45 -16.01 36.90
C ASP A 478 -21.87 -15.75 35.44
N ILE A 479 -20.93 -15.35 34.58
CA ILE A 479 -21.15 -15.26 33.14
C ILE A 479 -21.58 -16.63 32.58
N GLU A 480 -20.85 -17.70 32.86
CA GLU A 480 -21.18 -19.04 32.33
C GLU A 480 -22.57 -19.51 32.80
N ASN A 481 -22.98 -19.18 34.03
CA ASN A 481 -24.31 -19.50 34.54
C ASN A 481 -25.41 -18.74 33.77
N VAL A 482 -25.20 -17.45 33.50
CA VAL A 482 -26.11 -16.64 32.66
C VAL A 482 -26.22 -17.23 31.26
N LEU A 483 -25.09 -17.65 30.66
CA LEU A 483 -25.08 -18.28 29.34
C LEU A 483 -25.77 -19.64 29.29
N GLN A 484 -25.79 -20.36 30.41
CA GLN A 484 -26.52 -21.63 30.56
C GLN A 484 -28.01 -21.42 30.85
N GLY A 485 -28.46 -20.17 31.02
CA GLY A 485 -29.85 -19.84 31.34
C GLY A 485 -30.21 -20.06 32.81
N GLU A 486 -29.22 -20.11 33.70
CA GLU A 486 -29.49 -20.13 35.13
C GLU A 486 -30.01 -18.76 35.60
N PRO A 487 -30.95 -18.71 36.57
CA PRO A 487 -31.44 -17.45 37.11
C PRO A 487 -30.32 -16.69 37.82
N LEU A 488 -30.31 -15.36 37.66
CA LEU A 488 -29.40 -14.46 38.37
C LEU A 488 -29.64 -14.60 39.88
N ARG A 489 -28.55 -14.78 40.63
CA ARG A 489 -28.57 -14.77 42.09
C ARG A 489 -28.22 -13.37 42.59
N GLU A 490 -28.76 -12.99 43.75
CA GLU A 490 -28.51 -11.65 44.33
C GLU A 490 -27.02 -11.37 44.60
N ASP A 491 -26.18 -12.41 44.73
CA ASP A 491 -24.74 -12.32 44.94
C ASP A 491 -23.92 -12.19 43.65
N MET A 492 -24.55 -12.30 42.48
CA MET A 492 -23.88 -12.24 41.16
C MET A 492 -23.71 -10.83 40.64
N LEU A 493 -24.61 -9.91 41.01
CA LEU A 493 -24.64 -8.54 40.51
C LEU A 493 -24.04 -7.58 41.55
N ASP A 494 -23.36 -6.56 41.06
CA ASP A 494 -22.96 -5.46 41.95
C ASP A 494 -24.22 -4.78 42.48
N ALA A 495 -24.22 -4.35 43.75
CA ALA A 495 -25.43 -3.87 44.43
C ALA A 495 -26.10 -2.67 43.73
N ALA A 496 -25.37 -1.97 42.86
CA ALA A 496 -25.86 -0.87 42.02
C ALA A 496 -26.71 -1.33 40.81
N VAL A 497 -26.55 -2.56 40.34
CA VAL A 497 -27.30 -3.13 39.19
C VAL A 497 -28.65 -3.71 39.65
N MET A 498 -28.75 -4.08 40.93
CA MET A 498 -29.90 -4.73 41.56
C MET A 498 -31.15 -3.86 41.72
N ASP A 499 -31.05 -2.53 41.56
CA ASP A 499 -32.17 -1.60 41.78
C ASP A 499 -33.17 -1.56 40.60
N ALA A 500 -32.86 -2.24 39.50
CA ALA A 500 -33.75 -2.38 38.36
C ALA A 500 -34.21 -3.84 38.24
N SER A 501 -35.53 -4.03 38.23
CA SER A 501 -36.27 -5.31 38.17
C SER A 501 -36.05 -6.11 36.88
N HIS A 502 -34.81 -6.36 36.48
CA HIS A 502 -34.49 -7.09 35.27
C HIS A 502 -34.72 -8.58 35.48
N ASP A 503 -35.59 -9.16 34.65
CA ASP A 503 -35.69 -10.62 34.49
C ASP A 503 -34.36 -11.14 33.93
N ALA A 504 -33.84 -12.24 34.46
CA ALA A 504 -32.63 -12.89 33.93
C ALA A 504 -32.78 -13.26 32.45
N GLY A 505 -34.01 -13.56 32.01
CA GLY A 505 -34.33 -13.74 30.60
C GLY A 505 -34.13 -12.47 29.77
N GLU A 506 -34.56 -11.31 30.27
CA GLU A 506 -34.42 -10.02 29.60
C GLU A 506 -32.95 -9.59 29.50
N LEU A 507 -32.19 -9.75 30.60
CA LEU A 507 -30.75 -9.49 30.62
C LEU A 507 -30.02 -10.37 29.60
N ARG A 508 -30.37 -11.65 29.51
CA ARG A 508 -29.76 -12.59 28.57
C ARG A 508 -30.02 -12.19 27.12
N VAL A 509 -31.26 -11.82 26.79
CA VAL A 509 -31.62 -11.35 25.43
C VAL A 509 -30.82 -10.08 25.09
N GLN A 510 -30.80 -9.08 25.98
CA GLN A 510 -30.06 -7.84 25.76
C GLN A 510 -28.55 -8.08 25.60
N ALA A 511 -27.98 -8.98 26.40
CA ALA A 511 -26.57 -9.34 26.32
C ALA A 511 -26.24 -10.03 24.99
N TYR A 512 -27.09 -10.96 24.53
CA TYR A 512 -26.92 -11.61 23.23
C TYR A 512 -27.06 -10.63 22.06
N GLU A 513 -28.05 -9.75 22.10
CA GLU A 513 -28.22 -8.70 21.07
C GLU A 513 -27.00 -7.79 21.00
N THR A 514 -26.51 -7.33 22.15
CA THR A 514 -25.37 -6.41 22.24
C THR A 514 -24.08 -7.10 21.81
N ALA A 515 -23.84 -8.34 22.28
CA ALA A 515 -22.69 -9.13 21.88
C ALA A 515 -22.70 -9.47 20.39
N GLY A 516 -23.86 -9.80 19.82
CA GLY A 516 -24.02 -10.05 18.39
C GLY A 516 -23.70 -8.82 17.54
N LYS A 517 -24.22 -7.65 17.93
CA LYS A 517 -23.91 -6.36 17.28
C LYS A 517 -22.42 -6.02 17.40
N SER A 518 -21.86 -6.12 18.60
CA SER A 518 -20.44 -5.85 18.86
C SER A 518 -19.54 -6.77 18.04
N TYR A 519 -19.84 -8.07 18.02
CA TYR A 519 -19.12 -9.05 17.20
C TYR A 519 -19.21 -8.71 15.71
N LEU A 520 -20.39 -8.36 15.20
CA LEU A 520 -20.58 -8.00 13.80
C LEU A 520 -19.78 -6.73 13.43
N VAL A 521 -19.83 -5.69 14.26
CA VAL A 521 -19.04 -4.46 14.06
C VAL A 521 -17.55 -4.76 14.11
N GLN A 522 -17.08 -5.50 15.11
CA GLN A 522 -15.68 -5.92 15.22
C GLN A 522 -15.27 -6.73 13.98
N TYR A 523 -16.10 -7.67 13.55
CA TYR A 523 -15.82 -8.47 12.38
C TYR A 523 -15.75 -7.62 11.09
N LEU A 524 -16.71 -6.73 10.85
CA LEU A 524 -16.77 -5.90 9.64
C LEU A 524 -15.73 -4.77 9.64
N SER A 525 -15.23 -4.37 10.80
CA SER A 525 -14.09 -3.45 10.95
C SER A 525 -12.72 -4.15 10.95
N GLY A 526 -12.69 -5.46 10.69
CA GLY A 526 -11.44 -6.23 10.64
C GLY A 526 -10.75 -6.33 11.99
N GLY A 527 -11.52 -6.56 13.05
CA GLY A 527 -10.99 -6.91 14.36
C GLY A 527 -10.59 -5.74 15.23
N ILE A 528 -10.96 -4.50 14.92
CA ILE A 528 -10.64 -3.35 15.79
C ILE A 528 -11.24 -3.59 17.18
N GLU A 529 -10.39 -3.79 18.18
CA GLU A 529 -10.79 -4.07 19.57
C GLU A 529 -10.91 -2.78 20.42
N ARG A 530 -10.40 -1.66 19.91
CA ARG A 530 -10.37 -0.38 20.62
C ARG A 530 -11.72 0.34 20.53
N GLN A 531 -12.50 0.24 21.60
CA GLN A 531 -13.83 0.85 21.67
C GLN A 531 -13.79 2.38 21.51
N ASP A 532 -12.75 3.04 22.05
CA ASP A 532 -12.57 4.49 21.90
C ASP A 532 -12.36 4.93 20.44
N VAL A 533 -11.72 4.07 19.63
CA VAL A 533 -11.55 4.29 18.18
C VAL A 533 -12.89 4.10 17.47
N LEU A 534 -13.64 3.05 17.81
CA LEU A 534 -14.96 2.78 17.22
C LEU A 534 -15.97 3.89 17.56
N ASP A 535 -15.96 4.37 18.80
CA ASP A 535 -16.88 5.42 19.29
C ASP A 535 -16.53 6.83 18.80
N SER A 536 -15.32 7.02 18.26
CA SER A 536 -14.84 8.33 17.80
C SER A 536 -15.62 8.91 16.60
N GLY A 537 -16.31 8.04 15.85
CA GLY A 537 -16.90 8.37 14.55
C GLY A 537 -15.90 8.55 13.42
N ASP A 538 -14.64 8.11 13.63
CA ASP A 538 -13.61 8.06 12.59
C ASP A 538 -13.55 6.70 11.88
N VAL A 539 -14.28 5.68 12.37
CA VAL A 539 -14.46 4.38 11.70
C VAL A 539 -15.84 4.30 11.07
N GLY A 540 -15.89 4.07 9.76
CA GLY A 540 -17.11 3.87 9.00
C GLY A 540 -17.16 2.46 8.43
N ILE A 541 -18.32 1.82 8.50
CA ILE A 541 -18.62 0.58 7.77
C ILE A 541 -19.69 0.95 6.73
N PHE A 542 -19.49 0.54 5.48
CA PHE A 542 -20.37 0.84 4.35
C PHE A 542 -20.74 -0.47 3.65
N LEU A 543 -22.03 -0.71 3.40
CA LEU A 543 -22.50 -1.90 2.70
C LEU A 543 -23.02 -1.52 1.32
N VAL A 544 -22.72 -2.33 0.31
CA VAL A 544 -23.26 -2.16 -1.05
C VAL A 544 -23.98 -3.39 -1.56
N ASP A 545 -25.11 -3.17 -2.22
CA ASP A 545 -25.97 -4.20 -2.82
C ASP A 545 -25.39 -4.77 -4.15
N GLY A 546 -24.30 -4.19 -4.67
CA GLY A 546 -23.65 -4.63 -5.89
C GLY A 546 -22.15 -4.88 -5.71
N GLU A 547 -21.51 -5.38 -6.77
CA GLU A 547 -20.04 -5.57 -6.79
C GLU A 547 -19.25 -4.26 -6.93
N GLU A 548 -19.93 -3.15 -7.21
CA GLU A 548 -19.38 -1.82 -7.42
C GLU A 548 -20.10 -0.76 -6.58
N LEU A 549 -19.38 0.31 -6.27
CA LEU A 549 -19.97 1.55 -5.73
C LEU A 549 -20.66 2.32 -6.85
N PHE A 550 -21.92 2.70 -6.66
CA PHE A 550 -22.59 3.66 -7.54
C PHE A 550 -22.14 5.10 -7.25
N ASP A 551 -22.52 6.05 -8.09
CA ASP A 551 -22.09 7.45 -7.93
C ASP A 551 -22.62 8.11 -6.65
N ASN A 552 -23.73 7.62 -6.09
CA ASN A 552 -24.20 8.06 -4.78
C ASN A 552 -23.30 7.51 -3.68
N ASP A 553 -23.04 6.20 -3.69
CA ASP A 553 -22.17 5.52 -2.72
C ASP A 553 -20.79 6.16 -2.68
N LEU A 554 -20.21 6.44 -3.86
CA LEU A 554 -18.92 7.11 -3.97
C LEU A 554 -18.90 8.49 -3.31
N ARG A 555 -19.94 9.29 -3.54
CA ARG A 555 -20.05 10.63 -2.93
C ARG A 555 -20.12 10.54 -1.41
N GLU A 556 -20.84 9.56 -0.89
CA GLU A 556 -20.95 9.30 0.55
C GLU A 556 -19.63 8.81 1.15
N CYS A 557 -18.99 7.81 0.52
CA CYS A 557 -17.67 7.32 0.90
C CYS A 557 -16.64 8.46 0.89
N ALA A 558 -16.63 9.27 -0.16
CA ALA A 558 -15.70 10.38 -0.29
C ALA A 558 -15.97 11.46 0.76
N ALA A 559 -17.23 11.84 1.01
CA ALA A 559 -17.59 12.78 2.07
C ALA A 559 -17.13 12.29 3.46
N PHE A 560 -17.26 10.99 3.74
CA PHE A 560 -16.74 10.39 4.96
C PHE A 560 -15.21 10.48 5.04
N LEU A 561 -14.50 10.06 4.00
CA LEU A 561 -13.03 10.13 3.95
C LEU A 561 -12.50 11.57 4.05
N ARG A 562 -13.25 12.57 3.55
CA ARG A 562 -12.86 13.98 3.64
C ARG A 562 -13.08 14.61 5.02
N GLY A 563 -13.85 13.98 5.90
CA GLY A 563 -14.21 14.57 7.19
C GLY A 563 -15.54 15.33 7.19
N GLU A 564 -16.29 15.31 6.09
CA GLU A 564 -17.48 16.15 5.87
C GLU A 564 -18.77 15.53 6.40
N SER A 565 -18.77 14.23 6.63
CA SER A 565 -19.87 13.52 7.29
C SER A 565 -19.44 12.97 8.65
N SER A 566 -20.34 12.87 9.61
CA SER A 566 -20.08 12.22 10.91
C SER A 566 -20.90 10.94 10.98
N TRP A 567 -20.28 9.80 10.66
CA TRP A 567 -20.93 8.50 10.72
C TRP A 567 -20.29 7.73 11.88
N PRO A 568 -20.99 7.46 12.99
CA PRO A 568 -20.44 6.61 14.05
C PRO A 568 -20.34 5.15 13.60
N THR A 569 -21.31 4.66 12.81
CA THR A 569 -21.33 3.41 12.03
C THR A 569 -22.62 3.45 11.21
N LEU A 570 -22.57 3.21 9.88
CA LEU A 570 -23.76 3.28 9.03
C LEU A 570 -23.90 2.04 8.15
N LEU A 571 -24.59 1.03 8.66
CA LEU A 571 -25.02 -0.09 7.83
C LEU A 571 -26.17 0.41 6.93
N LEU A 572 -25.88 0.76 5.68
CA LEU A 572 -26.86 1.23 4.68
C LEU A 572 -27.15 0.13 3.66
N ASP A 573 -28.42 -0.12 3.36
CA ASP A 573 -28.84 -0.62 2.06
C ASP A 573 -29.44 0.54 1.23
N GLN A 574 -29.96 0.26 0.03
CA GLN A 574 -30.60 1.25 -0.85
C GLN A 574 -31.79 2.00 -0.22
N GLY A 575 -32.27 1.58 0.97
CA GLY A 575 -33.39 2.16 1.71
C GLY A 575 -33.02 3.14 2.83
N GLY A 576 -31.74 3.28 3.20
CA GLY A 576 -31.30 4.19 4.25
C GLY A 576 -31.44 3.62 5.67
N VAL A 577 -30.30 3.45 6.34
CA VAL A 577 -30.08 2.87 7.69
C VAL A 577 -30.57 1.42 7.77
N LEU A 578 -29.89 0.59 8.55
CA LEU A 578 -30.35 -0.74 8.95
C LEU A 578 -31.54 -0.63 9.93
N GLU A 579 -32.57 0.11 9.50
CA GLU A 579 -33.94 0.11 9.98
C GLU A 579 -34.86 -0.16 8.78
N ARG A 580 -34.67 -1.32 8.13
CA ARG A 580 -35.75 -2.11 7.54
C ARG A 580 -35.26 -3.49 7.09
N GLY A 581 -35.30 -4.45 8.00
CA GLY A 581 -35.19 -5.87 7.64
C GLY A 581 -35.03 -6.81 8.82
N LEU A 582 -34.29 -6.41 9.85
CA LEU A 582 -34.11 -7.19 11.08
C LEU A 582 -34.48 -6.31 12.27
N GLY A 583 -35.54 -6.68 13.00
CA GLY A 583 -35.74 -6.14 14.34
C GLY A 583 -34.53 -6.52 15.19
N VAL A 584 -34.13 -5.64 16.11
CA VAL A 584 -33.03 -5.88 17.07
C VAL A 584 -33.11 -7.27 17.73
N ALA A 585 -34.32 -7.75 17.97
CA ALA A 585 -34.64 -9.09 18.46
C ALA A 585 -34.07 -10.24 17.61
N ALA A 586 -34.04 -10.11 16.27
CA ALA A 586 -33.57 -11.16 15.37
C ALA A 586 -32.05 -11.42 15.48
N ILE A 587 -31.26 -10.41 15.88
CA ILE A 587 -29.82 -10.58 16.15
C ILE A 587 -29.63 -11.36 17.47
N GLY A 588 -30.44 -11.06 18.49
CA GLY A 588 -30.43 -11.78 19.77
C GLY A 588 -30.81 -13.25 19.61
N GLU A 589 -31.93 -13.53 18.91
CA GLU A 589 -32.39 -14.89 18.61
C GLU A 589 -31.36 -15.69 17.81
N TRP A 590 -30.66 -15.04 16.88
CA TRP A 590 -29.58 -15.68 16.12
C TRP A 590 -28.39 -16.06 17.02
N VAL A 591 -27.89 -15.13 17.83
CA VAL A 591 -26.78 -15.40 18.75
C VAL A 591 -27.12 -16.57 19.68
N GLU A 592 -28.35 -16.60 20.20
CA GLU A 592 -28.84 -17.68 21.05
C GLU A 592 -28.85 -19.02 20.30
N GLY A 593 -29.35 -19.06 19.06
CA GLY A 593 -29.33 -20.26 18.21
C GLY A 593 -27.92 -20.73 17.81
N LEU A 594 -26.97 -19.81 17.66
CA LEU A 594 -25.58 -20.12 17.36
C LEU A 594 -24.90 -20.86 18.53
N LEU A 595 -25.18 -20.40 19.75
CA LEU A 595 -24.57 -20.87 21.01
C LEU A 595 -25.28 -22.08 21.62
N ALA A 596 -26.50 -22.39 21.18
CA ALA A 596 -27.23 -23.57 21.64
C ALA A 596 -26.42 -24.86 21.39
N PRO A 597 -26.30 -25.76 22.40
CA PRO A 597 -25.60 -27.02 22.24
C PRO A 597 -26.25 -27.85 21.14
N SER A 598 -25.47 -28.22 20.12
CA SER A 598 -25.89 -29.06 18.99
C SER A 598 -26.18 -30.49 19.40
#